data_AF-A0A956PCK9-F1
#
_entry.id   AF-A0A956PCK9-F1
#
_cell.length_a   1.000
_cell.length_b   1.000
_cell.length_c   1.000
_cell.angle_alpha   90.00
_cell.angle_beta   90.00
_cell.angle_gamma   90.00
#
_symmetry.space_group_name_H-M   'P 1'
#
loop_
_entity.id
_entity.type
_entity.pdbx_description
1 polymer ?
#
loop_
_entity_poly.entity_id
_entity_poly.type
_entity_poly.pdbx_seq_one_letter_code
_entity_poly.pdbx_strand_id
1 'polypeptide(L)' 'MLEMQDKYSAMQSKPEPVGRTIAKASLARRPKLRYVVGADAHMGWLFRRVTPFGIFQAIIARMFGLRRAA' A
#
# COMPACT_ATOMS: atom_id res chain seq x y z
N MET A 1 21.20 -6.61 -16.03
CA MET A 1 19.92 -7.15 -15.52
C MET A 1 19.87 -7.18 -13.98
N LEU A 2 20.97 -7.52 -13.29
CA LEU A 2 21.06 -7.50 -11.81
C LEU A 2 20.90 -6.10 -11.18
N GLU A 3 21.39 -5.02 -11.81
CA GLU A 3 21.30 -3.66 -11.25
C GLU A 3 19.87 -3.12 -11.07
N MET A 4 18.91 -3.63 -11.84
CA MET A 4 17.51 -3.19 -11.73
C MET A 4 16.87 -3.75 -10.46
N GLN A 5 17.24 -4.98 -10.07
CA GLN A 5 16.70 -5.68 -8.90
C GLN A 5 17.06 -4.96 -7.59
N ASP A 6 18.28 -4.44 -7.49
CA ASP A 6 18.77 -3.74 -6.30
C ASP A 6 18.11 -2.37 -6.13
N LYS A 7 17.86 -1.65 -7.23
CA LYS A 7 17.13 -0.38 -7.20
C LYS A 7 15.68 -0.55 -6.76
N TYR A 8 15.01 -1.64 -7.18
CA TYR A 8 13.66 -1.96 -6.69
C TYR A 8 13.67 -2.39 -5.22
N SER A 9 14.69 -3.12 -4.78
CA SER A 9 14.82 -3.57 -3.38
C SER A 9 15.07 -2.41 -2.41
N ALA A 10 15.78 -1.37 -2.84
CA ALA A 10 16.02 -0.15 -2.05
C ALA A 10 14.78 0.76 -1.94
N MET A 11 13.90 0.72 -2.94
CA MET A 11 12.68 1.54 -3.00
C MET A 11 11.46 0.84 -2.36
N GLN A 12 11.50 -0.49 -2.26
CA GLN A 12 10.47 -1.26 -1.58
C GLN A 12 10.68 -1.22 -0.07
N SER A 13 9.63 -0.82 0.65
CA SER A 13 9.58 -1.03 2.09
C SER A 13 9.92 -2.50 2.40
N LYS A 14 10.81 -2.70 3.37
CA LYS A 14 11.11 -4.00 3.99
C LYS A 14 9.86 -4.88 4.06
N PRO A 15 9.87 -6.14 3.60
CA PRO A 15 8.67 -7.00 3.51
C PRO A 15 8.11 -7.44 4.88
N GLU A 16 8.91 -7.35 5.94
CA GLU A 16 8.62 -7.82 7.29
C GLU A 16 7.32 -7.23 7.90
N PRO A 17 7.00 -5.93 7.76
CA PRO A 17 5.74 -5.36 8.24
C PRO A 17 4.50 -5.95 7.55
N VAL A 18 4.63 -6.33 6.27
CA VAL A 18 3.55 -7.00 5.52
C VAL A 18 3.29 -8.37 6.11
N GLY A 19 4.35 -9.18 6.27
CA GLY A 19 4.24 -10.52 6.86
C GLY A 19 3.63 -10.50 8.26
N ARG A 20 4.06 -9.57 9.13
CA ARG A 20 3.49 -9.39 10.48
C ARG A 20 2.01 -9.04 10.43
N THR A 21 1.60 -8.22 9.47
CA THR A 21 0.19 -7.80 9.34
C THR A 21 -0.69 -8.94 8.86
N ILE A 22 -0.21 -9.75 7.91
CA ILE A 22 -0.91 -10.96 7.46
C ILE A 22 -1.09 -11.92 8.62
N ALA A 23 -0.03 -12.22 9.37
CA ALA A 23 -0.11 -13.09 10.54
C ALA A 23 -1.13 -12.56 11.57
N LYS A 24 -1.13 -11.26 11.84
CA LYS A 24 -2.11 -10.61 12.72
C LYS A 24 -3.55 -10.73 12.21
N ALA A 25 -3.76 -10.59 10.91
CA ALA A 25 -5.08 -10.72 10.30
C ALA A 25 -5.61 -12.16 10.39
N SER A 26 -4.76 -13.14 10.09
CA SER A 26 -5.12 -14.56 10.14
C SER A 26 -5.44 -15.07 11.54
N LEU A 27 -4.81 -14.48 12.57
CA LEU A 27 -5.03 -14.86 13.97
C LEU A 27 -6.14 -14.06 14.66
N ALA A 28 -6.75 -13.08 13.99
CA ALA A 28 -7.78 -12.26 14.59
C ALA A 28 -9.13 -12.99 14.64
N ARG A 29 -9.76 -13.07 15.83
CA ARG A 29 -11.12 -13.61 16.00
C ARG A 29 -12.18 -12.91 15.14
N ARG A 30 -11.95 -11.64 14.79
CA ARG A 30 -12.77 -10.84 13.87
C ARG A 30 -11.84 -9.97 13.01
N PRO A 31 -11.39 -10.44 11.83
CA PRO A 31 -10.47 -9.69 10.99
C PRO A 31 -11.15 -8.45 10.40
N LYS A 32 -10.37 -7.37 10.22
CA LYS A 32 -10.85 -6.15 9.55
C LYS A 32 -10.81 -6.34 8.04
N LEU A 33 -11.68 -5.64 7.32
CA LEU A 33 -11.66 -5.62 5.85
C LEU A 33 -10.35 -5.05 5.28
N ARG A 34 -9.68 -4.15 6.01
CA ARG A 34 -8.44 -3.50 5.58
C ARG A 34 -7.47 -3.35 6.74
N TYR A 35 -6.20 -3.64 6.45
CA TYR A 35 -5.07 -3.39 7.36
C TYR A 35 -4.09 -2.45 6.67
N VAL A 36 -3.66 -1.43 7.38
CA VAL A 36 -2.68 -0.45 6.91
C VAL A 36 -1.29 -1.00 7.22
N VAL A 37 -0.39 -1.03 6.23
CA VAL A 37 0.95 -1.58 6.36
C VAL A 37 1.98 -0.55 5.90
N GLY A 38 2.93 -0.23 6.79
CA GLY A 38 3.97 0.79 6.51
C GLY A 38 3.50 2.21 6.79
N ALA A 39 4.46 3.13 6.89
CA ALA A 39 4.22 4.54 7.25
C ALA A 39 3.42 5.29 6.16
N ASP A 40 3.73 5.06 4.88
CA ASP A 40 3.07 5.74 3.76
C ASP A 40 1.60 5.34 3.59
N ALA A 41 1.24 4.13 4.01
CA ALA A 41 -0.13 3.64 3.90
C ALA A 41 -1.10 4.35 4.89
N HIS A 42 -0.60 4.89 6.00
CA HIS A 42 -1.42 5.66 6.93
C HIS A 42 -1.89 6.98 6.31
N MET A 43 -0.99 7.67 5.59
CA MET A 43 -1.34 8.89 4.87
C MET A 43 -2.35 8.59 3.76
N GLY A 44 -2.13 7.56 2.95
CA GLY A 44 -3.08 7.14 1.91
C GLY A 44 -4.47 6.80 2.46
N TRP A 45 -4.55 6.17 3.63
CA TRP A 45 -5.82 5.86 4.27
C TRP A 45 -6.54 7.12 4.79
N LEU A 46 -5.80 8.09 5.34
CA LEU A 46 -6.35 9.36 5.78
C LEU A 46 -6.87 10.18 4.60
N PHE A 47 -6.09 10.29 3.52
CA PHE A 47 -6.50 10.96 2.28
C PHE A 47 -7.76 10.33 1.68
N ARG A 48 -7.89 9.00 1.69
CA ARG A 48 -9.11 8.33 1.22
C ARG A 48 -10.38 8.77 1.97
N ARG A 49 -10.26 9.20 3.23
CA ARG A 49 -11.41 9.61 4.06
C ARG A 49 -11.84 11.06 3.79
N VAL A 50 -10.90 11.93 3.40
CA VAL A 50 -11.15 13.36 3.17
C VAL A 50 -11.34 13.70 1.70
N THR A 51 -10.84 12.88 0.77
CA THR A 51 -10.86 13.16 -0.66
C THR A 51 -11.92 12.31 -1.38
N PRO A 52 -12.72 12.89 -2.30
CA PRO A 52 -13.62 12.13 -3.16
C PRO A 52 -12.92 10.97 -3.88
N PHE A 53 -13.60 9.82 -3.98
CA PHE A 53 -13.03 8.56 -4.44
C PHE A 53 -12.31 8.66 -5.79
N GLY A 54 -12.89 9.37 -6.77
CA GLY A 54 -12.30 9.52 -8.10
C GLY A 54 -10.99 10.31 -8.11
N ILE A 55 -10.84 11.29 -7.21
CA ILE A 55 -9.62 12.09 -7.07
C ILE A 55 -8.55 11.26 -6.37
N PHE A 56 -8.92 10.53 -5.31
CA PHE A 56 -8.01 9.62 -4.62
C PHE A 56 -7.42 8.57 -5.58
N GLN A 57 -8.27 7.95 -6.41
CA GLN A 57 -7.82 7.00 -7.44
C GLN A 57 -6.90 7.66 -8.47
N ALA A 58 -7.17 8.91 -8.89
CA ALA A 58 -6.30 9.64 -9.81
C ALA A 58 -4.91 9.90 -9.22
N ILE A 59 -4.85 10.30 -7.95
CA ILE A 59 -3.60 10.60 -7.25
C ILE A 59 -2.76 9.32 -7.09
N ILE A 60 -3.37 8.23 -6.62
CA ILE A 60 -2.69 6.94 -6.46
C ILE A 60 -2.19 6.41 -7.80
N ALA A 61 -3.03 6.48 -8.85
CA ALA A 61 -2.63 6.08 -10.20
C ALA A 61 -1.41 6.87 -10.70
N ARG A 62 -1.39 8.18 -10.45
CA ARG A 62 -0.24 9.03 -10.80
C ARG A 62 1.01 8.75 -9.96
N MET A 63 0.88 8.58 -8.64
CA MET A 63 2.00 8.35 -7.73
C MET A 63 2.71 7.02 -8.00
N PHE A 64 1.96 5.97 -8.33
CA PHE A 64 2.51 4.63 -8.55
C PHE A 64 2.66 4.29 -10.04
N GLY A 65 2.45 5.25 -10.95
CA GLY A 65 2.54 5.01 -12.39
C GLY A 65 1.54 3.98 -12.92
N LEU A 66 0.44 3.74 -12.19
CA LEU A 66 -0.59 2.78 -12.59
C LEU A 66 -1.45 3.40 -13.69
N ARG A 67 -1.51 2.76 -14.84
CA ARG A 67 -2.42 3.16 -15.92
C ARG A 67 -3.85 2.88 -15.44
N ARG A 68 -4.73 3.88 -15.45
CA ARG A 68 -6.16 3.70 -15.07
C ARG A 68 -6.72 2.52 -15.87
N ALA A 69 -7.25 1.51 -15.17
CA ALA A 69 -8.16 0.56 -15.79
C ALA A 69 -9.43 1.34 -16.13
N ALA A 70 -9.76 1.37 -17.43
CA ALA A 70 -10.95 2.03 -17.98
C ALA A 70 -12.22 1.33 -17.50
#